data_AF-A0A935MAM4-F1
#
_entry.id   AF-A0A935MAM4-F1
#
_cell.length_a   1.000
_cell.length_b   1.000
_cell.length_c   1.000
_cell.angle_alpha   90.00
_cell.angle_beta   90.00
_cell.angle_gamma   90.00
#
_symmetry.space_group_name_H-M   'P 1'
#
loop_
_entity.id
_entity.type
_entity.pdbx_description
1 polymer ?
#
loop_
_entity_poly.entity_id
_entity_poly.type
_entity_poly.pdbx_seq_one_letter_code
_entity_poly.pdbx_strand_id
1 'polypeptide(L)'
;MAKRHLIDLQKEFENIQYFSLKRVKLAVKQIEHQPQLIVDARKMMFNKDPQKSMRAAWLMVHASFEYPELVKKQLPYVIKLLEQPNLHTGTIRSSIRLFQELDLPEKYVSKMFDLCLNYTKNSTLPHGVRAFAINVLGVIL
;
A
#
# COMPACT_ATOMS: atom_id res chain seq x y z
N MET A 1 14.91 23.67 -20.72
CA MET A 1 13.87 23.09 -19.83
C MET A 1 13.53 21.69 -20.32
N ALA A 2 14.08 20.65 -19.69
CA ALA A 2 13.77 19.27 -20.07
C ALA A 2 12.29 18.98 -19.76
N LYS A 3 11.54 18.48 -20.74
CA LYS A 3 10.22 17.89 -20.51
C LYS A 3 10.37 16.80 -19.44
N ARG A 4 10.04 17.11 -18.18
CA ARG A 4 9.89 16.07 -17.15
C ARG A 4 8.77 15.16 -17.68
N HIS A 5 9.11 13.97 -18.16
CA HIS A 5 8.13 12.97 -18.54
C HIS A 5 7.24 12.71 -17.32
N LEU A 6 6.02 13.22 -17.37
CA LEU A 6 4.99 12.94 -16.38
C LEU A 6 4.71 11.44 -16.44
N ILE A 7 4.72 10.79 -15.27
CA ILE A 7 4.36 9.38 -15.18
C ILE A 7 2.84 9.31 -15.21
N ASP A 8 2.34 8.51 -16.14
CA ASP A 8 0.95 8.10 -16.18
C ASP A 8 0.82 6.81 -15.34
N LEU A 9 0.35 6.94 -14.09
CA LEU A 9 0.22 5.81 -13.16
C LEU A 9 -0.61 4.67 -13.75
N GLN A 10 -1.63 4.98 -14.56
CA GLN A 10 -2.45 3.94 -15.17
C GLN A 10 -1.61 3.10 -16.13
N LYS A 11 -0.82 3.75 -16.99
CA LYS A 11 0.12 3.05 -17.90
C LYS A 11 1.21 2.29 -17.16
N GLU A 12 1.78 2.87 -16.11
CA GLU A 12 2.81 2.22 -15.28
C GLU A 12 2.27 0.97 -14.58
N PHE A 13 1.02 1.00 -14.10
CA PHE A 13 0.41 -0.14 -13.46
C PHE A 13 -0.13 -1.19 -14.43
N GLU A 14 -0.40 -0.83 -15.69
CA GLU A 14 -0.85 -1.77 -16.73
C GLU A 14 0.27 -2.67 -17.23
N ASN A 15 1.47 -2.14 -17.49
CA ASN A 15 2.53 -2.90 -18.13
C ASN A 15 3.64 -3.31 -17.14
N ILE A 16 3.87 -4.61 -17.01
CA ILE A 16 4.89 -5.18 -16.12
C ILE A 16 6.31 -4.69 -16.46
N GLN A 17 6.61 -4.42 -17.73
CA GLN A 17 7.92 -3.92 -18.14
C GLN A 17 8.21 -2.52 -17.58
N TYR A 18 7.16 -1.73 -17.32
CA TYR A 18 7.30 -0.38 -16.78
C TYR A 18 7.30 -0.37 -15.25
N PHE A 19 6.77 -1.40 -14.60
CA PHE A 19 6.74 -1.47 -13.14
C PHE A 19 8.07 -1.94 -12.51
N SER A 20 8.96 -0.99 -12.24
CA SER A 20 10.26 -1.21 -11.57
C SER A 20 10.46 -0.25 -10.38
N LEU A 21 11.39 -0.58 -9.47
CA LEU A 21 11.72 0.31 -8.35
C LEU A 21 12.15 1.71 -8.82
N LYS A 22 12.91 1.79 -9.93
CA LYS A 22 13.32 3.07 -10.54
C LYS A 22 12.12 3.93 -10.92
N ARG A 23 11.09 3.30 -11.50
CA ARG A 23 9.86 3.96 -11.97
C ARG A 23 8.96 4.35 -10.80
N VAL A 24 8.82 3.49 -9.80
CA VAL A 24 8.13 3.81 -8.55
C VAL A 24 8.77 5.01 -7.86
N LYS A 25 10.10 5.05 -7.72
CA LYS A 25 10.81 6.21 -7.17
C LYS A 25 10.59 7.49 -7.98
N LEU A 26 10.51 7.38 -9.31
CA LEU A 26 10.19 8.53 -10.15
C LEU A 26 8.75 9.01 -9.93
N ALA A 27 7.78 8.10 -9.77
CA ALA A 27 6.41 8.44 -9.44
C ALA A 27 6.31 9.10 -8.06
N VAL A 28 7.03 8.58 -7.07
CA VAL A 28 7.12 9.17 -5.73
C VAL A 28 7.65 10.61 -5.81
N LYS A 29 8.71 10.87 -6.58
CA LYS A 29 9.21 12.25 -6.78
C LYS A 29 8.19 13.20 -7.41
N GLN A 30 7.21 12.70 -8.17
CA GLN A 30 6.18 13.54 -8.77
C GLN A 30 5.07 13.92 -7.78
N ILE A 31 4.92 13.18 -6.68
CA ILE A 31 3.90 13.45 -5.64
C ILE A 31 4.09 14.84 -5.04
N GLU A 32 5.32 15.32 -4.87
CA GLU A 32 5.62 16.67 -4.35
C GLU A 32 4.86 17.76 -5.10
N HIS A 33 4.79 17.65 -6.42
CA HIS A 33 4.11 18.61 -7.29
C HIS A 33 2.69 18.17 -7.68
N GLN A 34 2.32 16.91 -7.40
CA GLN A 34 1.02 16.33 -7.74
C GLN A 34 0.50 15.41 -6.61
N PRO A 35 0.07 15.96 -5.46
CA PRO A 35 -0.40 15.16 -4.32
C PRO A 35 -1.59 14.24 -4.65
N GLN A 36 -2.35 14.57 -5.69
CA GLN A 36 -3.46 13.77 -6.22
C GLN A 36 -3.03 12.34 -6.63
N LEU A 37 -1.74 12.14 -6.98
CA LEU A 37 -1.22 10.82 -7.31
C LEU A 37 -1.35 9.80 -6.17
N ILE A 38 -1.30 10.24 -4.90
CA ILE A 38 -1.53 9.36 -3.75
C ILE A 38 -3.00 8.92 -3.68
N VAL A 39 -3.92 9.83 -3.97
CA VAL A 39 -5.35 9.56 -4.00
C VAL A 39 -5.68 8.58 -5.12
N ASP A 40 -5.03 8.72 -6.28
CA ASP A 40 -5.22 7.84 -7.43
C ASP A 40 -4.57 6.46 -7.21
N ALA A 41 -3.37 6.41 -6.62
CA ALA A 41 -2.76 5.17 -6.17
C ALA A 41 -3.67 4.42 -5.19
N ARG A 42 -4.20 5.10 -4.17
CA ARG A 42 -5.16 4.51 -3.24
C ARG A 42 -6.40 3.98 -3.96
N LYS A 43 -7.01 4.73 -4.89
CA LYS A 43 -8.15 4.23 -5.69
C LYS A 43 -7.76 2.96 -6.46
N MET A 44 -6.57 2.93 -7.05
CA MET A 44 -6.08 1.78 -7.80
C MET A 44 -5.81 0.54 -6.93
N MET A 45 -5.56 0.70 -5.62
CA MET A 45 -5.48 -0.45 -4.71
C MET A 45 -6.79 -1.27 -4.68
N PHE A 46 -7.94 -0.67 -4.98
CA PHE A 46 -9.24 -1.34 -5.08
C PHE A 46 -9.55 -1.89 -6.49
N ASN A 47 -8.59 -1.88 -7.40
CA ASN A 47 -8.79 -2.41 -8.75
C ASN A 47 -9.03 -3.93 -8.69
N LYS A 48 -9.92 -4.43 -9.55
CA LYS A 48 -10.20 -5.86 -9.69
C LYS A 48 -9.00 -6.65 -10.25
N ASP A 49 -8.12 -5.98 -10.99
CA ASP A 49 -6.86 -6.56 -11.45
C ASP A 49 -5.87 -6.67 -10.26
N PRO A 50 -5.51 -7.91 -9.85
CA PRO A 50 -4.59 -8.16 -8.72
C PRO A 50 -3.23 -7.48 -8.89
N GLN A 51 -2.73 -7.38 -10.12
CA GLN A 51 -1.44 -6.78 -10.40
C GLN A 51 -1.50 -5.27 -10.22
N LYS A 52 -2.54 -4.60 -10.75
CA LYS A 52 -2.73 -3.15 -10.57
C LYS A 52 -2.88 -2.81 -9.09
N SER A 53 -3.69 -3.60 -8.36
CA SER A 53 -3.90 -3.44 -6.93
C SER A 53 -2.58 -3.55 -6.14
N MET A 54 -1.81 -4.62 -6.39
CA MET A 54 -0.52 -4.84 -5.70
C MET A 54 0.50 -3.74 -6.02
N ARG A 55 0.59 -3.33 -7.29
CA ARG A 55 1.52 -2.29 -7.75
C ARG A 55 1.22 -0.94 -7.11
N ALA A 56 -0.06 -0.58 -7.05
CA ALA A 56 -0.50 0.63 -6.37
C ALA A 56 -0.21 0.59 -4.86
N ALA A 57 -0.45 -0.55 -4.21
CA ALA A 57 -0.11 -0.72 -2.80
C ALA A 57 1.40 -0.61 -2.54
N TRP A 58 2.24 -1.10 -3.46
CA TRP A 58 3.69 -0.94 -3.34
C TRP A 58 4.14 0.51 -3.52
N LEU A 59 3.54 1.25 -4.46
CA LEU A 59 3.79 2.69 -4.58
C LEU A 59 3.45 3.44 -3.28
N MET A 60 2.33 3.10 -2.64
CA MET A 60 1.93 3.70 -1.36
C MET A 60 2.95 3.46 -0.25
N VAL A 61 3.55 2.26 -0.19
CA VAL A 61 4.65 1.97 0.74
C VAL A 61 5.87 2.84 0.46
N HIS A 62 6.29 2.98 -0.80
CA HIS A 62 7.43 3.87 -1.10
C HIS A 62 7.12 5.34 -0.84
N ALA A 63 5.87 5.76 -1.07
CA ALA A 63 5.42 7.11 -0.77
C ALA A 63 5.33 7.39 0.73
N SER A 64 5.14 6.39 1.60
CA SER A 64 5.05 6.61 3.05
C SER A 64 6.38 7.04 3.65
N PHE A 65 7.51 6.62 3.07
CA PHE A 65 8.84 7.04 3.51
C PHE A 65 9.14 8.52 3.20
N GLU A 66 8.64 9.04 2.08
CA GLU A 66 8.97 10.38 1.59
C GLU A 66 7.87 11.40 1.90
N TYR A 67 6.60 10.99 1.92
CA TYR A 67 5.44 11.84 2.13
C TYR A 67 4.44 11.21 3.14
N PRO A 68 4.88 10.92 4.38
CA PRO A 68 4.09 10.19 5.37
C PRO A 68 2.73 10.85 5.63
N GLU A 69 2.67 12.18 5.74
CA GLU A 69 1.43 12.93 6.00
C GLU A 69 0.38 12.79 4.89
N LEU A 70 0.81 12.64 3.63
CA LEU A 70 -0.13 12.45 2.53
C LEU A 70 -0.68 11.02 2.51
N VAL A 71 0.15 10.03 2.84
CA VAL A 71 -0.24 8.62 2.93
C VAL A 71 -1.10 8.36 4.17
N LYS A 72 -0.80 9.01 5.31
CA LYS A 72 -1.55 8.92 6.57
C LYS A 72 -3.04 9.26 6.38
N LYS A 73 -3.33 10.28 5.56
CA LYS A 73 -4.71 10.66 5.17
C LYS A 73 -5.47 9.56 4.43
N GLN A 74 -4.78 8.58 3.85
CA GLN A 74 -5.38 7.48 3.10
C GLN A 74 -5.61 6.21 3.93
N LEU A 75 -5.02 6.11 5.14
CA LEU A 75 -5.09 4.89 5.97
C LEU A 75 -6.50 4.38 6.25
N PRO A 76 -7.54 5.22 6.49
CA PRO A 76 -8.91 4.74 6.63
C PRO A 76 -9.39 3.86 5.46
N TYR A 77 -8.98 4.20 4.24
CA TYR A 77 -9.32 3.43 3.05
C TYR A 77 -8.47 2.17 2.91
N VAL A 78 -7.19 2.22 3.31
CA VAL A 78 -6.33 1.03 3.32
C VAL A 78 -6.88 -0.04 4.27
N ILE A 79 -7.37 0.37 5.44
CA ILE A 79 -7.98 -0.55 6.41
C ILE A 79 -9.26 -1.13 5.82
N LYS A 80 -10.12 -0.30 5.20
CA LYS A 80 -11.31 -0.77 4.49
C LYS A 80 -10.98 -1.74 3.34
N LEU A 81 -9.85 -1.56 2.67
CA LEU A 81 -9.37 -2.50 1.66
C LEU A 81 -9.07 -3.85 2.30
N LEU A 82 -8.31 -3.89 3.40
CA LEU A 82 -7.91 -5.13 4.10
C LEU A 82 -9.08 -5.97 4.61
N GLU A 83 -10.24 -5.36 4.83
CA GLU A 83 -11.49 -6.06 5.16
C GLU A 83 -12.10 -6.83 3.99
N GLN A 84 -11.65 -6.58 2.75
CA GLN A 84 -12.18 -7.26 1.57
C GLN A 84 -11.67 -8.70 1.49
N PRO A 85 -12.54 -9.66 1.15
CA PRO A 85 -12.11 -11.02 0.88
C PRO A 85 -11.31 -11.08 -0.43
N ASN A 86 -10.54 -12.16 -0.60
CA ASN A 86 -9.87 -12.51 -1.86
C ASN A 86 -8.88 -11.45 -2.40
N LEU A 87 -8.29 -10.65 -1.52
CA LEU A 87 -7.22 -9.75 -1.91
C LEU A 87 -5.97 -10.51 -2.35
N HIS A 88 -5.27 -9.95 -3.34
CA HIS A 88 -3.95 -10.44 -3.71
C HIS A 88 -2.98 -10.32 -2.53
N THR A 89 -2.19 -11.36 -2.27
CA THR A 89 -1.25 -11.41 -1.14
C THR A 89 -0.23 -10.28 -1.16
N GLY A 90 0.15 -9.81 -2.35
CA GLY A 90 1.01 -8.64 -2.55
C GLY A 90 0.35 -7.31 -2.13
N THR A 91 -0.96 -7.18 -2.31
CA THR A 91 -1.74 -6.03 -1.83
C THR A 91 -1.86 -6.06 -0.31
N ILE A 92 -2.16 -7.24 0.26
CA ILE A 92 -2.27 -7.43 1.71
C ILE A 92 -0.95 -7.04 2.40
N ARG A 93 0.17 -7.67 2.01
CA ARG A 93 1.47 -7.42 2.66
C ARG A 93 1.89 -5.96 2.60
N SER A 94 1.65 -5.30 1.46
CA SER A 94 2.07 -3.91 1.26
C SER A 94 1.19 -2.96 2.05
N SER A 95 -0.11 -3.27 2.15
CA SER A 95 -1.06 -2.48 2.94
C SER A 95 -0.78 -2.61 4.44
N ILE A 96 -0.45 -3.80 4.94
CA ILE A 96 -0.06 -4.00 6.35
C ILE A 96 1.27 -3.29 6.64
N ARG A 97 2.24 -3.39 5.72
CA ARG A 97 3.56 -2.74 5.87
C ARG A 97 3.47 -1.23 6.10
N LEU A 98 2.44 -0.55 5.59
CA LEU A 98 2.24 0.88 5.85
C LEU A 98 2.20 1.20 7.35
N PHE A 99 1.68 0.30 8.18
CA PHE A 99 1.57 0.48 9.62
C PHE A 99 2.85 0.15 10.40
N GLN A 100 3.91 -0.26 9.70
CA GLN A 100 5.26 -0.30 10.29
C GLN A 100 5.94 1.07 10.23
N GLU A 101 5.55 1.89 9.25
CA GLU A 101 6.15 3.21 8.99
C GLU A 101 5.27 4.36 9.50
N LEU A 102 3.96 4.14 9.59
CA LEU A 102 2.98 5.14 9.95
C LEU A 102 2.21 4.71 11.19
N ASP A 103 1.95 5.66 12.09
CA ASP A 103 1.16 5.39 13.29
C ASP A 103 -0.22 4.86 12.91
N LEU A 104 -0.60 3.76 13.55
CA LEU A 104 -1.95 3.22 13.47
C LEU A 104 -2.90 4.13 14.26
N PRO A 105 -3.93 4.73 13.62
CA PRO A 105 -4.86 5.58 14.37
C PRO A 105 -5.63 4.75 15.40
N GLU A 106 -5.70 5.24 16.64
CA GLU A 106 -6.26 4.54 17.81
C GLU A 106 -7.61 3.87 17.54
N LYS A 107 -8.53 4.57 16.86
CA LYS A 107 -9.86 4.06 16.50
C LYS A 107 -9.86 2.79 15.62
N TYR A 108 -8.73 2.44 15.02
CA TYR A 108 -8.58 1.25 14.18
C TYR A 108 -7.75 0.15 14.83
N VAL A 109 -7.22 0.35 16.05
CA VAL A 109 -6.34 -0.62 16.72
C VAL A 109 -7.00 -1.99 16.85
N SER A 110 -8.20 -2.07 17.42
CA SER A 110 -8.91 -3.35 17.57
C SER A 110 -9.15 -4.05 16.23
N LYS A 111 -9.53 -3.29 15.19
CA LYS A 111 -9.79 -3.83 13.86
C LYS A 111 -8.53 -4.38 13.20
N MET A 112 -7.41 -3.65 13.30
CA MET A 112 -6.14 -4.10 12.76
C MET A 112 -5.57 -5.28 13.55
N PHE A 113 -5.81 -5.33 14.86
CA PHE A 113 -5.48 -6.49 15.68
C PHE A 113 -6.19 -7.75 15.17
N ASP A 114 -7.52 -7.70 14.98
CA ASP A 114 -8.29 -8.84 14.48
C ASP A 114 -7.85 -9.27 13.08
N LEU A 115 -7.66 -8.32 12.15
CA LEU A 115 -7.17 -8.60 10.80
C LEU A 115 -5.80 -9.29 10.83
N CYS A 116 -4.84 -8.73 11.58
CA CYS A 116 -3.49 -9.29 11.63
C CYS A 116 -3.49 -10.66 12.33
N LEU A 117 -4.23 -10.82 13.43
CA LEU A 117 -4.37 -12.12 14.11
C LEU A 117 -4.92 -13.18 13.17
N ASN A 118 -5.95 -12.85 12.38
CA ASN A 118 -6.50 -13.77 11.38
C ASN A 118 -5.48 -14.13 10.28
N TYR A 119 -4.68 -13.16 9.81
CA TYR A 119 -3.62 -13.45 8.85
C TYR A 119 -2.54 -14.38 9.44
N THR A 120 -2.16 -14.20 10.70
CA THR A 120 -1.15 -15.08 11.33
C THR A 120 -1.62 -16.52 11.49
N LYS A 121 -2.92 -16.72 11.80
CA LYS A 121 -3.53 -18.05 11.95
C LYS A 121 -3.72 -18.78 10.61
N ASN A 122 -3.72 -18.07 9.50
CA ASN A 122 -3.95 -18.68 8.19
C ASN A 122 -2.66 -19.29 7.60
N SER A 123 -2.51 -20.61 7.73
CA SER A 123 -1.34 -21.36 7.25
C SER A 123 -1.16 -21.34 5.72
N THR A 124 -2.22 -21.02 4.95
CA THR A 124 -2.18 -20.93 3.49
C THR A 124 -1.64 -19.60 2.97
N LEU A 125 -1.63 -18.56 3.81
CA LEU A 125 -1.05 -17.27 3.42
C LEU A 125 0.48 -17.36 3.35
N PRO A 126 1.12 -16.65 2.39
CA PRO A 126 2.57 -16.62 2.30
C PRO A 126 3.22 -16.11 3.61
N HIS A 127 4.39 -16.66 3.94
CA HIS A 127 5.18 -16.27 5.11
C HIS A 127 5.34 -14.75 5.26
N GLY A 128 5.56 -14.04 4.16
CA GLY A 128 5.68 -12.57 4.18
C GLY A 128 4.46 -11.85 4.72
N VAL A 129 3.24 -12.27 4.33
CA VAL A 129 1.99 -11.66 4.85
C VAL A 129 1.91 -11.87 6.36
N ARG A 130 2.16 -13.10 6.82
CA ARG A 130 2.10 -13.45 8.24
C ARG A 130 3.17 -12.71 9.05
N ALA A 131 4.39 -12.59 8.54
CA ALA A 131 5.47 -11.88 9.21
C ALA A 131 5.16 -10.39 9.39
N PHE A 132 4.63 -9.72 8.36
CA PHE A 132 4.18 -8.33 8.48
C PHE A 132 3.02 -8.18 9.48
N ALA A 133 2.08 -9.14 9.49
CA ALA A 133 0.98 -9.14 10.46
C ALA A 133 1.50 -9.29 11.90
N ILE A 134 2.45 -10.19 12.16
CA ILE A 134 3.09 -10.35 13.47
C ILE A 134 3.76 -9.05 13.91
N ASN A 135 4.47 -8.38 13.00
CA ASN A 135 5.14 -7.13 13.33
C ASN A 135 4.15 -6.04 13.75
N VAL A 136 3.05 -5.87 13.01
CA VAL A 136 2.00 -4.90 13.38
C VAL A 136 1.33 -5.29 14.71
N LEU A 137 1.10 -6.58 14.98
CA LEU A 137 0.60 -7.03 16.29
C LEU A 137 1.56 -6.65 17.43
N GLY A 138 2.87 -6.77 17.22
CA GLY A 138 3.87 -6.37 18.20
C GLY A 138 3.98 -4.85 18.41
N VAL A 139 3.43 -4.03 17.51
CA VAL A 139 3.31 -2.58 17.69
C VAL A 139 2.03 -2.23 18.47
N ILE A 140 1.00 -3.07 18.38
CA ILE A 140 -0.29 -2.88 19.06
C ILE A 140 -0.25 -3.32 20.54
N LEU A 141 0.51 -4.38 20.84
CA LEU A 141 0.65 -5.00 22.16
C LEU A 141 1.74 -4.33 23.00
#